data_AF-A0A1Z4N7S8-F1
#
_entry.id   AF-A0A1Z4N7S8-F1
#
_cell.length_a   1.000
_cell.length_b   1.000
_cell.length_c   1.000
_cell.angle_alpha   90.00
_cell.angle_beta   90.00
_cell.angle_gamma   90.00
#
_symmetry.space_group_name_H-M   'P 1'
#
loop_
_entity.id
_entity.type
_entity.pdbx_description
1 polymer ?
#
loop_
_entity_poly.entity_id
_entity_poly.type
_entity_poly.pdbx_seq_one_letter_code
_entity_poly.pdbx_strand_id
1 'polypeptide(L)'
;MPEWKLVTEFTFDSAHYIKDYDGPCGRMHGHTYKVRMEAKSSQLHSSEFCPHPVMVADFRTLRWAKQDVTKGGLDHCVLNEVLPPEYETTAEMIAKYIYDRTKQQLPPNVELKVRVSETANSWVEYHE
;
A
#
# COMPACT_ATOMS: atom_id res chain seq x y z
N MET A 1 -19.46 20.42 -1.68
CA MET A 1 -20.16 19.12 -1.56
C MET A 1 -19.60 18.42 -0.33
N PRO A 2 -20.38 17.59 0.38
CA PRO A 2 -19.84 16.80 1.49
C PRO A 2 -18.72 15.88 0.97
N GLU A 3 -17.66 15.73 1.76
CA GLU A 3 -16.51 14.87 1.48
C GLU A 3 -16.24 14.03 2.73
N TRP A 4 -16.03 12.73 2.52
CA TRP A 4 -15.51 11.85 3.56
C TRP A 4 -14.07 11.49 3.23
N LYS A 5 -13.20 11.59 4.25
CA LYS A 5 -11.83 11.12 4.20
C LYS A 5 -11.65 10.01 5.23
N LEU A 6 -11.17 8.87 4.75
CA LEU A 6 -10.79 7.72 5.55
C LEU A 6 -9.25 7.62 5.55
N VAL A 7 -8.65 7.48 6.73
CA VAL A 7 -7.21 7.28 6.88
C VAL A 7 -6.94 6.02 7.69
N THR A 8 -5.95 5.24 7.27
CA THR A 8 -5.42 4.17 8.09
C THR A 8 -3.90 4.07 7.96
N GLU A 9 -3.25 3.66 9.05
CA GLU A 9 -1.83 3.35 9.07
C GLU A 9 -1.63 1.89 9.51
N PHE A 10 -0.58 1.24 8.99
CA PHE A 10 -0.14 -0.08 9.40
C PHE A 10 1.35 -0.26 9.09
N THR A 11 1.93 -1.35 9.60
CA THR A 11 3.30 -1.74 9.28
C THR A 11 3.35 -3.15 8.70
N PHE A 12 4.42 -3.44 7.98
CA PHE A 12 4.83 -4.78 7.60
C PHE A 12 6.36 -4.83 7.56
N ASP A 13 6.94 -5.99 7.85
CA ASP A 13 8.38 -6.22 7.86
C ASP A 13 8.79 -7.00 6.61
N SER A 14 9.78 -6.52 5.86
CA SER A 14 10.27 -7.20 4.66
C SER A 14 11.73 -6.91 4.37
N ALA A 15 12.36 -7.85 3.68
CA ALA A 15 13.69 -7.69 3.12
C ALA A 15 13.64 -7.34 1.62
N HIS A 16 14.67 -6.66 1.13
CA HIS A 16 14.86 -6.38 -0.29
C HIS A 16 16.32 -6.04 -0.61
N TYR A 17 16.60 -5.87 -1.90
CA TYR A 17 17.79 -5.22 -2.42
C TYR A 17 17.44 -4.47 -3.71
N ILE A 18 18.11 -3.34 -3.97
CA ILE A 18 17.91 -2.59 -5.21
C ILE A 18 18.88 -3.14 -6.26
N LYS A 19 18.34 -3.71 -7.34
CA LYS A 19 19.13 -4.27 -8.43
C LYS A 19 20.00 -3.17 -9.07
N ASP A 20 21.23 -3.52 -9.44
CA ASP A 20 22.19 -2.64 -10.12
C ASP A 20 22.55 -1.36 -9.33
N TYR A 21 22.30 -1.34 -8.01
CA TYR A 21 22.66 -0.22 -7.14
C TYR A 21 24.08 -0.37 -6.57
N ASP A 22 25.01 0.50 -7.00
CA ASP A 22 26.39 0.54 -6.50
C ASP A 22 26.48 1.26 -5.15
N GLY A 23 26.04 0.59 -4.09
CA GLY A 23 26.04 1.09 -2.73
C GLY A 23 25.36 0.17 -1.72
N PRO A 24 25.16 0.61 -0.46
CA PRO A 24 24.60 -0.25 0.59
C PRO A 24 23.23 -0.85 0.26
N CYS A 25 22.36 -0.10 -0.43
CA CYS A 25 21.01 -0.56 -0.79
C CYS A 25 21.00 -1.67 -1.87
N GLY A 26 22.12 -1.89 -2.56
CA GLY A 26 22.28 -3.02 -3.49
C GLY A 26 22.54 -4.35 -2.79
N ARG A 27 22.72 -4.33 -1.46
CA ARG A 27 22.87 -5.53 -0.63
C ARG A 27 21.52 -5.89 -0.03
N MET A 28 21.33 -7.18 0.27
CA MET A 28 20.15 -7.63 1.02
C MET A 28 20.09 -6.92 2.38
N HIS A 29 18.96 -6.28 2.64
CA HIS A 29 18.63 -5.62 3.91
C HIS A 29 17.11 -5.63 4.08
N GLY A 30 16.59 -5.01 5.14
CA GLY A 30 15.15 -4.94 5.34
C GLY A 30 14.72 -3.75 6.18
N HIS A 31 13.42 -3.49 6.16
CA HIS A 31 12.80 -2.38 6.86
C HIS A 31 11.49 -2.83 7.51
N THR A 32 11.13 -2.13 8.60
CA THR A 32 9.75 -2.07 9.05
C THR A 32 9.07 -0.96 8.28
N TYR A 33 8.42 -1.32 7.17
CA TYR A 33 7.70 -0.37 6.34
C TYR A 33 6.49 0.14 7.09
N LYS A 34 6.35 1.46 7.20
CA LYS A 34 5.10 2.10 7.66
C LYS A 34 4.32 2.59 6.44
N VAL A 35 3.07 2.13 6.31
CA VAL A 35 2.17 2.51 5.23
C VAL A 35 1.03 3.34 5.79
N ARG A 36 0.74 4.47 5.16
CA ARG A 36 -0.45 5.28 5.41
C ARG A 36 -1.29 5.33 4.14
N MET A 37 -2.53 4.89 4.25
CA MET A 37 -3.52 4.91 3.18
C MET A 37 -4.53 6.02 3.48
N GLU A 38 -4.80 6.87 2.50
CA GLU A 38 -5.88 7.84 2.55
C GLU A 38 -6.85 7.59 1.38
N ALA A 39 -8.12 7.36 1.68
CA ALA A 39 -9.18 7.23 0.70
C ALA A 39 -10.18 8.37 0.86
N LYS A 40 -10.62 8.98 -0.24
CA LYS A 40 -11.60 10.07 -0.22
C LYS A 40 -12.73 9.82 -1.20
N SER A 41 -13.94 10.25 -0.84
CA SER A 41 -15.06 10.26 -1.77
C SER A 41 -16.13 11.25 -1.33
N SER A 42 -16.86 11.80 -2.30
CA SER A 42 -18.06 12.61 -2.07
C SER A 42 -19.34 11.77 -1.88
N GLN A 43 -19.21 10.44 -1.92
CA GLN A 43 -20.28 9.47 -1.76
C GLN A 43 -19.83 8.30 -0.89
N LEU A 44 -20.78 7.68 -0.21
CA LEU A 44 -20.56 6.40 0.45
C LEU A 44 -20.92 5.26 -0.51
N HIS A 45 -20.31 4.10 -0.30
CA HIS A 45 -20.40 2.92 -1.13
C HIS A 45 -20.81 1.72 -0.28
N SER A 46 -21.42 0.72 -0.92
CA SER A 46 -21.62 -0.61 -0.33
C SER A 46 -20.29 -1.36 -0.25
N SER A 47 -20.28 -2.48 0.48
CA SER A 47 -19.15 -3.40 0.51
C SER A 47 -19.62 -4.85 0.41
N GLU A 48 -18.69 -5.78 0.28
CA GLU A 48 -18.95 -7.22 0.34
C GLU A 48 -19.77 -7.63 1.58
N PHE A 49 -19.67 -6.89 2.68
CA PHE A 49 -20.29 -7.21 3.97
C PHE A 49 -21.44 -6.29 4.36
N CYS A 50 -21.71 -5.24 3.57
CA CYS A 50 -22.81 -4.31 3.81
C CYS A 50 -23.43 -3.86 2.49
N PRO A 51 -24.66 -4.31 2.16
CA PRO A 51 -25.24 -4.11 0.84
C PRO A 51 -25.71 -2.66 0.58
N HIS A 52 -25.87 -1.83 1.62
CA HIS A 52 -26.27 -0.44 1.46
C HIS A 52 -25.08 0.52 1.64
N PRO A 53 -25.11 1.73 1.05
CA PRO A 53 -23.95 2.62 1.05
C PRO A 53 -23.67 3.23 2.42
N VAL A 54 -22.53 2.90 3.02
CA VAL A 54 -22.19 3.32 4.40
C VAL A 54 -20.73 3.70 4.62
N MET A 55 -19.84 3.43 3.66
CA MET A 55 -18.40 3.63 3.84
C MET A 55 -17.74 4.18 2.59
N VAL A 56 -16.63 4.91 2.75
CA VAL A 56 -15.78 5.29 1.61
C VAL A 56 -15.13 4.04 1.00
N ALA A 57 -14.60 3.18 1.86
CA ALA A 57 -13.99 1.90 1.51
C ALA A 57 -13.94 0.99 2.76
N ASP A 58 -13.82 -0.33 2.58
CA ASP A 58 -13.56 -1.26 3.68
C ASP A 58 -12.09 -1.17 4.13
N PHE A 59 -11.84 -1.08 5.44
CA PHE A 59 -10.48 -1.02 5.98
C PHE A 59 -9.64 -2.26 5.65
N ARG A 60 -10.25 -3.43 5.44
CA ARG A 60 -9.52 -4.64 5.05
C ARG A 60 -8.89 -4.48 3.67
N THR A 61 -9.63 -3.90 2.72
CA THR A 61 -9.12 -3.56 1.39
C THR A 61 -7.96 -2.60 1.48
N LEU A 62 -7.99 -1.63 2.38
CA LEU A 62 -6.88 -0.66 2.54
C LEU A 62 -5.67 -1.22 3.29
N ARG A 63 -5.81 -2.35 4.00
CA ARG A 63 -4.75 -2.89 4.85
C ARG A 63 -4.18 -4.20 4.33
N TRP A 64 -4.53 -4.66 3.13
CA TRP A 64 -4.15 -5.99 2.64
C TRP A 64 -2.63 -6.25 2.74
N ALA A 65 -1.80 -5.23 2.49
CA ALA A 65 -0.34 -5.37 2.47
C ALA A 65 0.27 -5.77 3.82
N LYS A 66 -0.42 -5.53 4.95
CA LYS A 66 0.06 -5.95 6.29
C LYS A 66 -0.04 -7.46 6.54
N GLN A 67 -0.73 -8.19 5.66
CA GLN A 67 -0.93 -9.61 5.85
C GLN A 67 0.36 -10.36 5.53
N ASP A 68 0.53 -11.54 6.14
CA ASP A 68 1.59 -12.48 5.77
C ASP A 68 1.56 -12.77 4.26
N VAL A 69 2.73 -12.90 3.65
CA VAL A 69 2.87 -13.17 2.22
C VAL A 69 2.08 -14.41 1.76
N THR A 70 1.94 -15.44 2.60
CA THR A 70 1.16 -16.65 2.29
C THR A 70 -0.34 -16.39 2.18
N LYS A 71 -0.82 -15.25 2.70
CA LYS A 71 -2.20 -14.77 2.59
C LYS A 71 -2.37 -13.72 1.50
N GLY A 72 -1.32 -13.45 0.72
CA GLY A 72 -1.30 -12.47 -0.35
C GLY A 72 -0.92 -11.06 0.10
N GLY A 73 -0.45 -10.85 1.33
CA GLY A 73 0.13 -9.58 1.76
C GLY A 73 1.62 -9.45 1.43
N LEU A 74 2.30 -8.52 2.11
CA LEU A 74 3.74 -8.27 1.94
C LEU A 74 4.54 -8.56 3.20
N ASP A 75 3.90 -8.94 4.31
CA ASP A 75 4.61 -9.15 5.57
C ASP A 75 5.45 -10.45 5.55
N HIS A 76 6.63 -10.40 6.17
CA HIS A 76 7.59 -11.50 6.31
C HIS A 76 8.06 -12.12 4.98
N CYS A 77 8.45 -11.30 4.00
CA CYS A 77 8.97 -11.79 2.71
C CYS A 77 10.20 -11.04 2.20
N VAL A 78 10.76 -11.54 1.08
CA VAL A 78 11.73 -10.83 0.24
C VAL A 78 10.97 -10.17 -0.91
N LEU A 79 10.89 -8.84 -0.93
CA LEU A 79 10.07 -8.10 -1.90
C LEU A 79 10.44 -8.41 -3.36
N ASN A 80 11.73 -8.63 -3.63
CA ASN A 80 12.23 -8.98 -4.96
C ASN A 80 11.68 -10.31 -5.50
N GLU A 81 11.17 -11.20 -4.63
CA GLU A 81 10.62 -12.50 -5.02
C GLU A 81 9.09 -12.47 -5.22
N VAL A 82 8.42 -11.44 -4.71
CA VAL A 82 6.94 -11.38 -4.62
C VAL A 82 6.32 -10.25 -5.42
N LEU A 83 7.05 -9.16 -5.65
CA LEU A 83 6.56 -8.06 -6.49
C LEU A 83 6.52 -8.49 -7.96
N PRO A 84 5.51 -8.06 -8.73
CA PRO A 84 5.48 -8.33 -10.16
C PRO A 84 6.71 -7.73 -10.88
N PRO A 85 7.16 -8.31 -12.01
CA PRO A 85 8.40 -7.92 -12.70
C PRO A 85 8.46 -6.44 -13.13
N GLU A 86 7.32 -5.77 -13.27
CA GLU A 86 7.23 -4.36 -13.62
C GLU A 86 7.45 -3.39 -12.43
N TYR A 87 7.59 -3.91 -11.20
CA TYR A 87 7.87 -3.11 -10.00
C TYR A 87 9.26 -3.40 -9.44
N GLU A 88 10.04 -2.33 -9.25
CA GLU A 88 11.26 -2.38 -8.44
C GLU A 88 10.93 -2.31 -6.94
N THR A 89 11.90 -2.59 -6.08
CA THR A 89 11.70 -2.62 -4.62
C THR A 89 12.04 -1.30 -3.91
N THR A 90 12.04 -0.16 -4.60
CA THR A 90 12.21 1.15 -3.94
C THR A 90 10.92 1.60 -3.24
N ALA A 91 10.99 2.54 -2.29
CA ALA A 91 9.81 3.05 -1.60
C ALA A 91 8.76 3.65 -2.57
N GLU A 92 9.19 4.29 -3.66
CA GLU A 92 8.32 4.82 -4.72
C GLU A 92 7.53 3.71 -5.40
N MET A 93 8.21 2.64 -5.81
CA MET A 93 7.59 1.55 -6.55
C MET A 93 6.74 0.66 -5.65
N ILE A 94 7.12 0.49 -4.38
CA ILE A 94 6.27 -0.15 -3.36
C ILE A 94 4.99 0.67 -3.14
N ALA A 95 5.09 2.00 -3.01
CA ALA A 95 3.92 2.86 -2.86
C ALA A 95 2.97 2.76 -4.06
N LYS A 96 3.53 2.74 -5.28
CA LYS A 96 2.77 2.55 -6.52
C LYS A 96 2.12 1.16 -6.58
N TYR A 97 2.84 0.09 -6.26
CA TYR A 97 2.29 -1.26 -6.27
C TYR A 97 1.10 -1.40 -5.29
N ILE A 98 1.26 -0.88 -4.07
CA ILE A 98 0.18 -0.86 -3.09
C ILE A 98 -1.00 -0.03 -3.61
N TYR A 99 -0.75 1.12 -4.25
CA TYR A 99 -1.80 1.92 -4.88
C TYR A 99 -2.54 1.11 -5.96
N ASP A 100 -1.84 0.59 -6.95
CA ASP A 100 -2.43 -0.05 -8.13
C ASP A 100 -3.29 -1.25 -7.71
N ARG A 101 -2.76 -2.11 -6.83
CA ARG A 101 -3.47 -3.29 -6.33
C ARG A 101 -4.68 -2.94 -5.45
N THR A 102 -4.58 -1.86 -4.68
CA THR A 102 -5.71 -1.39 -3.84
C THR A 102 -6.78 -0.74 -4.70
N LYS A 103 -6.39 0.07 -5.69
CA LYS A 103 -7.30 0.82 -6.56
C LYS A 103 -8.22 -0.10 -7.38
N GLN A 104 -7.74 -1.28 -7.77
CA GLN A 104 -8.55 -2.33 -8.42
C GLN A 104 -9.72 -2.85 -7.57
N GLN A 105 -9.63 -2.73 -6.24
CA GLN A 105 -10.64 -3.19 -5.30
C GLN A 105 -11.53 -2.05 -4.78
N LEU A 106 -11.23 -0.81 -5.15
CA LEU A 106 -11.97 0.36 -4.72
C LEU A 106 -13.06 0.75 -5.73
N PRO A 107 -14.17 1.35 -5.28
CA PRO A 107 -15.13 1.97 -6.17
C PRO A 107 -14.45 3.03 -7.09
N PRO A 108 -14.91 3.21 -8.34
CA PRO A 108 -14.24 4.07 -9.32
C PRO A 108 -13.99 5.51 -8.83
N ASN A 109 -14.95 6.07 -8.11
CA ASN A 109 -14.95 7.47 -7.64
C ASN A 109 -14.31 7.67 -6.25
N VAL A 110 -13.49 6.72 -5.80
CA VAL A 110 -12.71 6.84 -4.57
C VAL A 110 -11.29 7.27 -4.93
N GLU A 111 -10.89 8.48 -4.55
CA GLU A 111 -9.50 8.92 -4.65
C GLU A 111 -8.66 8.18 -3.61
N LEU A 112 -7.46 7.76 -4.00
CA LEU A 112 -6.53 7.03 -3.14
C LEU A 112 -5.19 7.78 -3.09
N LYS A 113 -4.59 7.84 -1.91
CA LYS A 113 -3.20 8.24 -1.70
C LYS A 113 -2.52 7.20 -0.83
N VAL A 114 -1.33 6.79 -1.24
CA VAL A 114 -0.50 5.83 -0.53
C VAL A 114 0.80 6.50 -0.13
N ARG A 115 1.13 6.47 1.16
CA ARG A 115 2.44 6.89 1.68
C ARG A 115 3.16 5.68 2.24
N VAL A 116 4.43 5.50 1.86
CA VAL A 116 5.31 4.44 2.36
C VAL A 116 6.55 5.05 2.99
N SER A 117 6.92 4.58 4.17
CA SER A 117 8.12 5.00 4.90
C SER A 117 9.00 3.79 5.19
N GLU A 118 10.25 3.82 4.72
CA GLU A 118 11.29 2.84 5.09
C GLU A 118 11.88 3.13 6.49
N THR A 119 11.92 4.41 6.86
CA THR A 119 12.44 4.89 8.14
C THR A 119 11.42 5.79 8.84
N ALA A 120 11.70 6.16 10.09
CA ALA A 120 10.81 7.02 10.87
C ALA A 120 10.65 8.44 10.31
N ASN A 121 11.57 8.91 9.46
CA ASN A 121 11.68 10.31 9.04
C ASN A 121 11.77 10.52 7.53
N SER A 122 11.64 9.47 6.71
CA SER A 122 11.65 9.56 5.25
C SER A 122 10.50 8.75 4.67
N TRP A 123 9.82 9.32 3.67
CA TRP A 123 8.67 8.68 3.04
C TRP A 123 8.48 9.14 1.60
N VAL A 124 7.80 8.30 0.83
CA VAL A 124 7.28 8.61 -0.49
C VAL A 124 5.76 8.66 -0.42
N GLU A 125 5.13 9.51 -1.23
CA GLU A 125 3.69 9.51 -1.48
C GLU A 125 3.40 9.26 -2.96
N TYR A 126 2.47 8.35 -3.25
CA TYR A 126 1.93 8.11 -4.59
C TYR A 126 0.42 8.39 -4.61
N HIS A 127 -0.03 9.07 -5.66
CA HIS A 127 -1.43 9.28 -6.02
C HIS A 127 -1.51 9.60 -7.52
N GLU A 128 -2.66 9.34 -8.12
CA GLU A 128 -3.00 9.74 -9.51
C GLU A 128 -4.16 10.73 -9.49
#